data_AF-A0AA37PNJ8-F1
#
_entry.id   AF-A0AA37PNJ8-F1
#
_cell.length_a   1.000
_cell.length_b   1.000
_cell.length_c   1.000
_cell.angle_alpha   90.00
_cell.angle_beta   90.00
_cell.angle_gamma   90.00
#
_symmetry.space_group_name_H-M   'P 1'
#
loop_
_entity.id
_entity.type
_entity.pdbx_description
1 polymer ?
#
loop_
_entity_poly.entity_id
_entity_poly.type
_entity_poly.pdbx_seq_one_letter_code
_entity_poly.pdbx_strand_id
1 'polypeptide(L)'
;MTRGDQVLVCAGAQRPDLCGPVDVQFVPHTRFTYQGADASGAACLAAPQGYGLALGSTGRWAFGQETPEPASVRALFPSLSPVGQVDCVSVRAPWLDAGGDGWMAWRRGRGVTFAGSNLMKFGPLLGELLAQAALGGGLPSALTLS
;
A
#
# COMPACT_ATOMS: atom_id res chain seq x y z
N MET A 1 20.42 -6.14 23.78
CA MET A 1 19.84 -7.16 22.87
C MET A 1 18.45 -7.45 23.36
N THR A 2 17.44 -7.30 22.49
CA THR A 2 16.04 -7.57 22.84
C THR A 2 15.68 -8.97 22.35
N ARG A 3 14.97 -9.75 23.16
CA ARG A 3 14.51 -11.09 22.83
C ARG A 3 12.98 -11.12 22.85
N GLY A 4 12.38 -11.68 21.81
CA GLY A 4 10.94 -11.92 21.74
C GLY A 4 10.67 -13.40 21.46
N ASP A 5 9.55 -13.90 22.00
CA ASP A 5 9.10 -15.26 21.71
C ASP A 5 8.52 -15.39 20.30
N GLN A 6 8.00 -14.29 19.76
CA GLN A 6 7.46 -14.15 18.41
C GLN A 6 7.93 -12.81 17.83
N VAL A 7 8.04 -12.74 16.49
CA VAL A 7 8.45 -11.55 15.74
C VAL A 7 7.47 -11.31 14.61
N LEU A 8 6.83 -10.14 14.57
CA LEU A 8 6.09 -9.66 13.41
C LEU A 8 6.98 -8.71 12.60
N VAL A 9 7.16 -9.00 11.32
CA VAL A 9 8.00 -8.19 10.43
C VAL A 9 7.16 -7.15 9.70
N CYS A 10 7.28 -5.89 10.12
CA CYS A 10 6.63 -4.74 9.49
C CYS A 10 7.64 -3.84 8.73
N ALA A 11 8.63 -4.44 8.08
CA ALA A 11 9.72 -3.70 7.43
C ALA A 11 9.42 -3.22 6.00
N GLY A 12 8.24 -3.56 5.46
CA GLY A 12 7.82 -3.18 4.12
C GLY A 12 8.81 -3.59 3.03
N ALA A 13 8.81 -2.84 1.92
CA ALA A 13 9.65 -3.12 0.76
C ALA A 13 11.15 -2.83 0.97
N GLN A 14 11.57 -2.29 2.12
CA GLN A 14 12.98 -2.04 2.41
C GLN A 14 13.75 -3.32 2.73
N ARG A 15 13.07 -4.34 3.23
CA ARG A 15 13.66 -5.62 3.66
C ARG A 15 12.87 -6.82 3.11
N PRO A 16 12.74 -6.95 1.78
CA PRO A 16 12.03 -8.07 1.17
C PRO A 16 12.72 -9.41 1.45
N ASP A 17 14.01 -9.39 1.80
CA ASP A 17 14.77 -10.56 2.25
C ASP A 17 14.16 -11.22 3.50
N LEU A 18 13.56 -10.42 4.38
CA LEU A 18 12.92 -10.93 5.60
C LEU A 18 11.64 -11.71 5.31
N CYS A 19 11.01 -11.49 4.16
CA CYS A 19 9.87 -12.27 3.69
C CYS A 19 10.25 -13.72 3.38
N GLY A 20 11.50 -14.01 3.03
CA GLY A 20 11.86 -15.31 2.48
C GLY A 20 11.27 -15.55 1.08
N PRO A 21 11.33 -16.79 0.56
CA PRO A 21 10.84 -17.11 -0.78
C PRO A 21 9.31 -17.07 -0.78
N VAL A 22 8.77 -16.00 -1.34
CA VAL A 22 7.35 -15.82 -1.63
C VAL A 22 7.22 -15.25 -3.04
N ASP A 23 6.18 -15.67 -3.75
CA ASP A 23 5.88 -15.17 -5.10
C ASP A 23 5.23 -13.79 -5.01
N VAL A 24 6.07 -12.79 -4.70
CA VAL A 24 5.71 -11.40 -4.50
C VAL A 24 6.74 -10.54 -5.22
N GLN A 25 6.27 -9.70 -6.13
CA GLN A 25 7.08 -8.69 -6.77
C GLN A 25 6.72 -7.32 -6.21
N PHE A 26 7.73 -6.60 -5.73
CA PHE A 26 7.63 -5.19 -5.36
C PHE A 26 7.96 -4.34 -6.60
N VAL A 27 7.02 -3.52 -7.05
CA VAL A 27 7.20 -2.63 -8.21
C VAL A 27 7.19 -1.17 -7.77
N PRO A 28 8.03 -0.30 -8.38
CA PRO A 28 7.99 1.13 -8.10
C PRO A 28 6.59 1.71 -8.36
N HIS A 29 6.15 2.61 -7.49
CA HIS A 29 4.90 3.35 -7.66
C HIS A 29 5.09 4.77 -7.15
N THR A 30 4.62 5.77 -7.91
CA THR A 30 4.80 7.18 -7.53
C THR A 30 3.46 7.84 -7.25
N ARG A 31 3.42 8.64 -6.18
CA ARG A 31 2.30 9.54 -5.91
C ARG A 31 2.75 10.98 -5.96
N PHE A 32 2.16 11.78 -6.82
CA PHE A 32 2.42 13.21 -6.90
C PHE A 32 1.41 14.00 -6.08
N THR A 33 1.87 15.07 -5.47
CA THR A 33 1.02 16.09 -4.82
C THR A 33 0.91 17.29 -5.75
N TYR A 34 -0.29 17.82 -5.92
CA TYR A 34 -0.57 18.98 -6.76
C TYR A 34 -1.21 20.11 -5.97
N GLN A 35 -0.90 21.34 -6.37
CA GLN A 35 -1.59 22.56 -5.96
C GLN A 35 -2.32 23.19 -7.15
N GLY A 36 -3.32 24.04 -6.89
CA GLY A 36 -4.12 24.70 -7.90
C GLY A 36 -5.56 24.84 -7.43
N ALA A 37 -6.51 24.23 -8.16
CA ALA A 37 -7.89 24.12 -7.72
C ALA A 37 -7.97 23.43 -6.34
N ASP A 38 -8.70 24.06 -5.40
CA ASP A 38 -8.82 23.59 -4.03
C ASP A 38 -9.48 22.21 -3.98
N ALA A 39 -8.82 21.26 -3.31
CA ALA A 39 -9.31 19.91 -3.11
C ALA A 39 -10.21 19.77 -1.86
N SER A 40 -10.37 20.83 -1.06
CA SER A 40 -11.08 20.75 0.22
C SER A 40 -12.54 20.31 0.03
N GLY A 41 -12.91 19.20 0.67
CA GLY A 41 -14.25 18.61 0.56
C GLY A 41 -14.54 17.91 -0.78
N ALA A 42 -13.55 17.80 -1.67
CA ALA A 42 -13.71 17.10 -2.94
C ALA A 42 -13.79 15.58 -2.73
N ALA A 43 -14.60 14.91 -3.56
CA ALA A 43 -14.62 13.46 -3.65
C ALA A 43 -13.34 12.93 -4.31
N CYS A 44 -13.03 11.67 -4.04
CA CYS A 44 -11.97 10.99 -4.78
C CYS A 44 -12.35 10.84 -6.26
N LEU A 45 -11.36 11.01 -7.14
CA LEU A 45 -11.49 10.79 -8.57
C LEU A 45 -10.91 9.42 -8.91
N ALA A 46 -11.67 8.60 -9.64
CA ALA A 46 -11.16 7.40 -10.30
C ALA A 46 -11.42 7.51 -11.80
N ALA A 47 -10.36 7.54 -12.61
CA ALA A 47 -10.43 7.62 -14.06
C ALA A 47 -9.34 6.74 -14.70
N PRO A 48 -9.43 6.40 -15.99
CA PRO A 48 -8.40 5.60 -16.68
C PRO A 48 -6.98 6.16 -16.55
N GLN A 49 -6.83 7.47 -16.37
CA GLN A 49 -5.54 8.14 -16.23
C GLN A 49 -4.97 8.07 -14.80
N GLY A 50 -5.75 7.62 -13.82
CA GLY A 50 -5.29 7.44 -12.45
C GLY A 50 -6.36 7.69 -11.39
N TYR A 51 -5.92 7.56 -10.15
CA TYR A 51 -6.73 7.82 -8.96
C TYR A 51 -6.22 9.04 -8.21
N GLY A 52 -7.13 9.98 -7.92
CA GLY A 52 -6.86 11.23 -7.24
C GLY A 52 -7.68 11.38 -5.96
N LEU A 53 -7.10 11.97 -4.92
CA LEU A 53 -7.81 12.27 -3.68
C LEU A 53 -7.37 13.60 -3.08
N ALA A 54 -8.26 14.23 -2.32
CA ALA A 54 -7.92 15.37 -1.48
C ALA A 54 -6.95 14.94 -0.38
N LEU A 55 -5.86 15.70 -0.20
CA LEU A 55 -4.84 15.42 0.80
C LEU A 55 -5.22 16.06 2.13
N GLY A 56 -6.09 15.38 2.88
CA GLY A 56 -6.58 15.85 4.18
C GLY A 56 -7.19 17.25 4.08
N SER A 57 -6.82 18.14 5.01
CA SER A 57 -7.28 19.53 5.06
C SER A 57 -6.34 20.52 4.36
N THR A 58 -5.43 20.05 3.50
CA THR A 58 -4.39 20.92 2.90
C THR A 58 -4.86 21.68 1.67
N GLY A 59 -6.05 21.37 1.15
CA GLY A 59 -6.55 21.87 -0.14
C GLY A 59 -5.78 21.34 -1.36
N ARG A 60 -4.84 20.40 -1.18
CA ARG A 60 -4.04 19.82 -2.26
C ARG A 60 -4.60 18.49 -2.73
N TRP A 61 -4.26 18.14 -3.96
CA TRP A 61 -4.56 16.83 -4.53
C TRP A 61 -3.37 15.89 -4.41
N ALA A 62 -3.62 14.60 -4.25
CA ALA A 62 -2.64 13.55 -4.43
C ALA A 62 -3.12 12.61 -5.54
N PHE A 63 -2.25 12.29 -6.51
CA PHE A 63 -2.56 11.36 -7.60
C PHE A 63 -1.55 10.22 -7.62
N GLY A 64 -2.06 8.99 -7.55
CA GLY A 64 -1.26 7.78 -7.78
C GLY A 64 -1.25 7.47 -9.28
N GLN A 65 -0.05 7.26 -9.82
CA GLN A 65 0.12 6.87 -11.22
C GLN A 65 1.02 5.63 -11.30
N GLU A 66 0.62 4.65 -12.13
CA GLU A 66 1.47 3.51 -12.42
C GLU A 66 2.72 3.93 -13.20
N THR A 67 2.55 4.81 -14.20
CA THR A 67 3.66 5.49 -14.87
C THR A 67 3.82 6.89 -14.27
N PRO A 68 4.99 7.27 -13.73
CA PRO A 68 5.16 8.52 -13.02
C PRO A 68 5.28 9.72 -13.97
N GLU A 69 4.18 10.09 -14.63
CA GLU A 69 4.13 11.20 -15.59
C GLU A 69 3.27 12.36 -15.06
N PRO A 70 3.86 13.37 -14.40
CA PRO A 70 3.07 14.40 -13.76
C PRO A 70 2.29 15.30 -14.73
N ALA A 71 2.71 15.42 -16.00
CA ALA A 71 2.01 16.21 -17.00
C ALA A 71 0.69 15.55 -17.47
N SER A 72 0.54 14.23 -17.31
CA SER A 72 -0.69 13.52 -17.66
C SER A 72 -1.90 14.04 -16.85
N VAL A 73 -1.71 14.23 -15.54
CA VAL A 73 -2.73 14.79 -14.63
C VAL A 73 -3.03 16.24 -14.98
N ARG A 74 -2.01 17.01 -15.34
CA ARG A 74 -2.19 18.40 -15.78
C ARG A 74 -3.02 18.50 -17.06
N ALA A 75 -2.96 17.51 -17.95
CA ALA A 75 -3.83 17.47 -19.13
C ALA A 75 -5.32 17.31 -18.74
N LEU A 76 -5.62 16.53 -17.69
CA LEU A 76 -6.99 16.39 -17.16
C LEU A 76 -7.44 17.59 -16.32
N PHE A 77 -6.52 18.15 -15.53
CA PHE A 77 -6.76 19.29 -14.66
C PHE A 77 -5.75 20.40 -14.96
N PRO A 78 -6.02 21.26 -15.97
CA PRO A 78 -5.06 22.26 -16.44
C PRO A 78 -4.56 23.26 -15.39
N SER A 79 -5.35 23.48 -14.34
CA SER A 79 -5.01 24.37 -13.23
C SER A 79 -4.07 23.74 -12.20
N LEU A 80 -3.83 22.43 -12.26
CA LEU A 80 -2.97 21.74 -11.31
C LEU A 80 -1.50 21.81 -11.72
N SER A 81 -0.64 22.03 -10.72
CA SER A 81 0.81 22.01 -10.84
C SER A 81 1.41 21.08 -9.78
N PRO A 82 2.34 20.19 -10.15
CA PRO A 82 2.96 19.27 -9.20
C PRO A 82 3.87 20.03 -8.23
N VAL A 83 3.79 19.71 -6.95
CA VAL A 83 4.54 20.36 -5.86
C VAL A 83 5.21 19.38 -4.90
N GLY A 84 4.97 18.10 -5.07
CA GLY A 84 5.58 17.07 -4.25
C GLY A 84 5.47 15.71 -4.89
N GLN A 85 6.33 14.81 -4.45
CA GLN A 85 6.40 13.44 -4.91
C GLN A 85 6.65 12.53 -3.71
N VAL A 86 6.00 11.38 -3.69
CA VAL A 86 6.29 10.30 -2.76
C VAL A 86 6.50 9.04 -3.59
N ASP A 87 7.73 8.53 -3.53
CA ASP A 87 8.05 7.22 -4.08
C ASP A 87 7.60 6.15 -3.10
N CYS A 88 6.82 5.22 -3.61
CA CYS A 88 6.19 4.14 -2.89
C CYS A 88 6.44 2.84 -3.66
N VAL A 89 5.84 1.77 -3.16
CA VAL A 89 5.92 0.46 -3.76
C VAL A 89 4.52 -0.09 -3.90
N SER A 90 4.24 -0.69 -5.06
CA SER A 90 3.08 -1.54 -5.27
C SER A 90 3.50 -3.00 -5.24
N VAL A 91 2.57 -3.89 -4.92
CA VAL A 91 2.80 -5.33 -4.88
C VAL A 91 2.10 -5.95 -6.08
N ARG A 92 2.80 -6.86 -6.78
CA ARG A 92 2.23 -7.77 -7.77
C ARG A 92 2.42 -9.19 -7.26
N ALA A 93 1.34 -9.95 -7.29
CA ALA A 93 1.29 -11.33 -6.83
C ALA A 93 0.11 -12.03 -7.52
N PRO A 94 0.20 -13.34 -7.78
CA PRO A 94 -0.87 -14.09 -8.46
C PRO A 94 -2.16 -14.19 -7.62
N TRP A 95 -2.08 -13.90 -6.33
CA TRP A 95 -3.16 -14.02 -5.36
C TRP A 95 -3.89 -12.71 -5.05
N LEU A 96 -3.48 -11.60 -5.66
CA LEU A 96 -4.26 -10.37 -5.60
C LEU A 96 -5.56 -10.54 -6.37
N ASP A 97 -6.61 -9.83 -5.94
CA ASP A 97 -7.88 -9.84 -6.65
C ASP A 97 -7.81 -9.07 -7.99
N ALA A 98 -8.91 -9.08 -8.74
CA ALA A 98 -8.98 -8.39 -10.03
C ALA A 98 -8.81 -6.86 -9.93
N GLY A 99 -9.03 -6.28 -8.75
CA GLY A 99 -8.78 -4.87 -8.44
C GLY A 99 -7.35 -4.58 -7.97
N GLY A 100 -6.52 -5.61 -7.83
CA GLY A 100 -5.16 -5.50 -7.29
C GLY A 100 -5.12 -5.30 -5.78
N ASP A 101 -6.21 -5.59 -5.06
CA ASP A 101 -6.27 -5.60 -3.60
C ASP A 101 -5.97 -7.00 -3.06
N GLY A 102 -5.40 -7.05 -1.86
CA GLY A 102 -5.19 -8.30 -1.14
C GLY A 102 -3.94 -8.31 -0.29
N TRP A 103 -3.85 -9.31 0.57
CA TRP A 103 -2.70 -9.58 1.40
C TRP A 103 -2.52 -11.08 1.60
N MET A 104 -1.31 -11.46 1.97
CA MET A 104 -0.99 -12.79 2.46
C MET A 104 0.03 -12.65 3.58
N ALA A 105 -0.10 -13.50 4.60
CA ALA A 105 0.89 -13.70 5.64
C ALA A 105 1.36 -15.15 5.63
N TRP A 106 2.57 -15.35 6.12
CA TRP A 106 3.15 -16.67 6.29
C TRP A 106 4.04 -16.66 7.54
N ARG A 107 4.26 -17.86 8.09
CA ARG A 107 5.02 -18.07 9.31
C ARG A 107 6.25 -18.92 9.04
N ARG A 108 7.38 -18.52 9.60
CA ARG A 108 8.65 -19.26 9.57
C ARG A 108 9.23 -19.32 10.98
N GLY A 109 9.03 -20.44 11.65
CA GLY A 109 9.36 -20.58 13.07
C GLY A 109 8.60 -19.55 13.92
N ARG A 110 9.34 -18.65 14.56
CA ARG A 110 8.80 -17.57 15.42
C ARG A 110 8.49 -16.27 14.67
N GLY A 111 8.79 -16.22 13.37
CA GLY A 111 8.57 -15.04 12.53
C GLY A 111 7.24 -15.10 11.80
N VAL A 112 6.46 -14.02 11.85
CA VAL A 112 5.30 -13.75 10.99
C VAL A 112 5.66 -12.61 10.06
N THR A 113 5.46 -12.83 8.78
CA THR A 113 5.74 -11.89 7.69
C THR A 113 4.51 -11.79 6.81
N PHE A 114 4.31 -10.65 6.17
CA PHE A 114 3.17 -10.40 5.31
C PHE A 114 3.55 -9.46 4.17
N ALA A 115 2.80 -9.57 3.08
CA ALA A 115 2.87 -8.64 1.95
C ALA A 115 1.46 -8.43 1.41
N GLY A 116 1.27 -7.33 0.70
CA GLY A 116 0.00 -7.05 0.04
C GLY A 116 -0.04 -5.66 -0.56
N SER A 117 -1.11 -5.44 -1.31
CA SER A 117 -1.37 -4.21 -2.05
C SER A 117 -2.54 -3.48 -1.39
N ASN A 118 -2.48 -2.15 -1.43
CA ASN A 118 -3.49 -1.27 -0.86
C ASN A 118 -3.85 -1.56 0.62
N LEU A 119 -2.86 -2.02 1.41
CA LEU A 119 -3.04 -2.43 2.81
C LEU A 119 -3.66 -1.34 3.70
N MET A 120 -3.48 -0.06 3.35
CA MET A 120 -4.10 1.04 4.08
C MET A 120 -5.62 0.97 4.13
N LYS A 121 -6.27 0.37 3.11
CA LYS A 121 -7.73 0.16 3.10
C LYS A 121 -8.19 -0.75 4.24
N PHE A 122 -7.30 -1.62 4.71
CA PHE A 122 -7.60 -2.70 5.65
C PHE A 122 -6.85 -2.56 6.98
N GLY A 123 -6.21 -1.42 7.24
CA GLY A 123 -5.27 -1.23 8.35
C GLY A 123 -5.75 -1.77 9.71
N PRO A 124 -6.95 -1.38 10.20
CA PRO A 124 -7.47 -1.89 11.47
C PRO A 124 -7.66 -3.42 11.49
N LEU A 125 -8.33 -3.97 10.47
CA LEU A 125 -8.59 -5.41 10.36
C LEU A 125 -7.28 -6.21 10.26
N LEU A 126 -6.39 -5.77 9.37
CA LEU A 126 -5.10 -6.41 9.17
C LEU A 126 -4.24 -6.35 10.44
N GLY A 127 -4.27 -5.22 11.16
CA GLY A 127 -3.58 -5.06 12.43
C GLY A 127 -4.06 -6.07 13.48
N GLU A 128 -5.38 -6.27 13.59
CA GLU A 128 -5.96 -7.27 14.49
C GLU A 128 -5.57 -8.70 14.11
N LEU A 129 -5.69 -9.06 12.83
CA LEU A 129 -5.31 -10.39 12.35
C LEU A 129 -3.81 -10.68 12.55
N LEU A 130 -2.94 -9.69 12.29
CA LEU A 130 -1.50 -9.83 12.50
C LEU A 130 -1.14 -9.91 13.99
N ALA A 131 -1.87 -9.20 14.87
CA ALA A 131 -1.72 -9.34 16.31
C ALA A 131 -2.12 -10.74 16.78
N GLN A 132 -3.25 -11.26 16.31
CA GLN A 132 -3.68 -12.65 16.59
C GLN A 132 -2.65 -13.66 16.10
N ALA A 133 -2.13 -13.47 14.89
CA ALA A 133 -1.05 -14.30 14.35
C ALA A 133 0.19 -14.24 15.26
N ALA A 134 0.66 -13.05 15.62
CA ALA A 134 1.87 -12.86 16.42
C ALA A 134 1.75 -13.41 17.85
N LEU A 135 0.56 -13.38 18.45
CA LEU A 135 0.32 -13.87 19.82
C LEU A 135 -0.08 -15.35 19.86
N GLY A 136 -0.57 -15.90 18.75
CA GLY A 136 -1.08 -17.27 18.65
C GLY A 136 -0.13 -18.27 17.96
N GLY A 137 -0.49 -19.55 18.05
CA GLY A 137 0.25 -20.64 17.40
C GLY A 137 0.02 -20.78 15.89
N GLY A 138 -1.03 -20.18 15.34
CA GLY A 138 -1.42 -20.29 13.93
C GLY A 138 -1.64 -18.95 13.23
N LEU A 139 -1.87 -18.99 11.92
CA LEU A 139 -2.31 -17.85 11.12
C LEU A 139 -3.83 -17.91 10.99
N PRO A 140 -4.56 -16.80 11.27
CA PRO A 140 -5.96 -16.69 10.87
C PRO A 140 -6.14 -17.00 9.38
N SER A 141 -7.22 -17.72 9.02
CA SER A 141 -7.48 -18.11 7.62
C SER A 141 -7.57 -16.91 6.67
N ALA A 142 -8.07 -15.77 7.16
CA ALA A 142 -8.13 -14.52 6.42
C ALA A 142 -6.76 -13.92 6.08
N LEU A 143 -5.66 -14.47 6.60
CA LEU A 143 -4.29 -14.09 6.22
C LEU A 143 -3.65 -15.06 5.22
N THR A 144 -4.29 -16.17 4.88
CA THR A 144 -3.70 -17.22 4.06
C THR A 144 -4.56 -17.47 2.81
N LEU A 145 -3.91 -17.91 1.73
CA LEU A 145 -4.62 -18.51 0.61
C LEU A 145 -5.00 -19.93 1.05
N SER A 146 -6.28 -20.12 1.33
CA SER A 146 -6.87 -21.43 1.58
C SER A 146 -6.71 -22.35 0.37
#